data_AF-A0A4Y3UPV8-F1
#
_entry.id   AF-A0A4Y3UPV8-F1
#
_cell.length_a   1.000
_cell.length_b   1.000
_cell.length_c   1.000
_cell.angle_alpha   90.00
_cell.angle_beta   90.00
_cell.angle_gamma   90.00
#
_symmetry.space_group_name_H-M   'P 1'
#
loop_
_entity.id
_entity.type
_entity.pdbx_description
1 polymer ?
#
loop_
_entity_poly.entity_id
_entity_poly.type
_entity_poly.pdbx_seq_one_letter_code
_entity_poly.pdbx_strand_id
1 'polypeptide(L)'
;MDCRRLGVELICRLLQVAPSSYYAAKIRAPSARALRDEELVPQLVEIWEANYRVYGVRKLWKAARRAGITIGRDQTARLMRIAGIEGARRSKRIKTTRPDPSSARHPDLVKREFTATAPNRLWVTDLTFVPTWAGVAYVCFIVDAFSRMIVGWRVAPHMRTEMVLDAIEMARWSRGAHHATAIPKTADGAVEMIRQLKVVHDSAVVNRSSTMIMMKAMLVHGTDEMRRETNRMSRPKLARHLAASRPRNLDTPDDALRHSVRTLARRWLTLDAEAKELEELIEALVRSTAPQLLEQFGIGVDTAAEILIVAGDNPERIHSEAAFAKLAGIAPVPTGSGMSSGKHRINHGGHRQLNAAIYRTVIVRMRFHEPTIAYVARRTAEGRSKRDIIRCLKRSVIREVYHLVKAHPTTGEIGS
;
A
#
# COMPACT_ATOMS: atom_id res chain seq x y z
N MET A 1 0.36 11.70 60.05
CA MET A 1 1.80 11.40 59.95
C MET A 1 2.51 12.65 59.47
N ASP A 2 3.34 13.20 60.34
CA ASP A 2 4.15 14.40 60.12
C ASP A 2 5.10 14.19 58.94
N CYS A 3 4.85 14.88 57.83
CA CYS A 3 5.73 14.83 56.67
C CYS A 3 6.93 15.73 56.96
N ARG A 4 7.92 15.23 57.72
CA ARG A 4 9.22 15.89 57.86
C ARG A 4 9.75 16.14 56.44
N ARG A 5 9.89 17.42 56.07
CA ARG A 5 10.47 17.84 54.79
C ARG A 5 11.86 17.21 54.67
N LEU A 6 12.00 16.18 53.85
CA LEU A 6 13.30 15.58 53.56
C LEU A 6 14.18 16.65 52.89
N GLY A 7 15.42 16.77 53.37
CA GLY A 7 16.38 17.70 52.80
C GLY A 7 16.69 17.35 51.35
N VAL A 8 16.77 18.36 50.48
CA VAL A 8 17.04 18.23 49.04
C VAL A 8 18.26 17.34 48.77
N GLU A 9 19.31 17.48 49.58
CA GLU A 9 20.54 16.69 49.44
C GLU A 9 20.32 15.18 49.61
N LEU A 10 19.45 14.78 50.54
CA LEU A 10 19.13 13.36 50.77
C LEU A 10 18.35 12.77 49.59
N ILE A 11 17.39 13.54 49.05
CA ILE A 11 16.60 13.14 47.87
C ILE A 11 17.51 13.04 46.64
N CYS A 12 18.35 14.05 46.41
CA CYS A 12 19.31 14.09 45.32
C CYS A 12 20.30 12.92 45.37
N ARG A 13 20.81 12.58 46.57
CA ARG A 13 21.70 11.42 46.77
C ARG A 13 21.02 10.09 46.42
N LEU A 14 19.79 9.88 46.87
CA LEU A 14 19.03 8.66 46.57
C LEU A 14 18.71 8.51 45.08
N LEU A 15 18.44 9.63 44.40
CA LEU A 15 18.18 9.66 42.96
C LEU A 15 19.47 9.73 42.11
N GLN A 16 20.65 9.75 42.75
CA GLN A 16 21.96 9.92 42.10
C GLN A 16 22.06 11.17 41.20
N VAL A 17 21.44 12.27 41.62
CA VAL A 17 21.50 13.57 40.95
C VAL A 17 22.27 14.53 41.85
N ALA A 18 23.17 15.35 41.29
CA ALA A 18 23.88 16.36 42.08
C ALA A 18 22.89 17.41 42.65
N PRO A 19 22.99 17.80 43.95
CA PRO A 19 22.14 18.84 44.53
C PRO A 19 22.20 20.17 43.78
N SER A 20 23.38 20.52 43.26
CA SER A 20 23.58 21.70 42.40
C SER A 20 22.71 21.65 41.13
N SER A 21 22.55 20.48 40.50
CA SER A 21 21.66 20.29 39.36
C SER A 21 20.18 20.48 39.72
N TYR A 22 19.77 20.10 40.93
CA TYR A 22 18.40 20.34 41.42
C TYR A 22 18.13 21.85 41.59
N TYR A 23 19.00 22.57 42.29
CA TYR A 23 18.82 24.01 42.48
C TYR A 23 18.94 24.78 41.17
N ALA A 24 19.86 24.37 40.28
CA ALA A 24 19.96 24.90 38.94
C ALA A 24 18.67 24.66 38.15
N ALA A 25 18.10 23.44 38.17
CA ALA A 25 16.83 23.14 37.50
C ALA A 25 15.63 23.90 38.09
N LYS A 26 15.62 24.14 39.41
CA LYS A 26 14.55 24.88 40.10
C LYS A 26 14.50 26.36 39.70
N ILE A 27 15.64 26.96 39.39
CA ILE A 27 15.77 28.39 39.04
C ILE A 27 15.90 28.58 37.52
N ARG A 28 16.13 27.50 36.75
CA ARG A 28 16.35 27.56 35.30
C ARG A 28 15.14 28.15 34.58
N ALA A 29 15.36 29.25 33.87
CA ALA A 29 14.39 29.82 32.96
C ALA A 29 13.94 28.79 31.90
N PRO A 30 12.70 28.88 31.37
CA PRO A 30 12.21 27.96 30.37
C PRO A 30 13.17 27.87 29.19
N SER A 31 13.48 26.64 28.74
CA SER A 31 14.33 26.45 27.56
C SER A 31 13.72 27.13 26.33
N ALA A 32 14.54 27.52 25.35
CA ALA A 32 14.06 28.11 24.09
C ALA A 32 12.98 27.25 23.40
N ARG A 33 13.08 25.92 23.54
CA ARG A 33 12.07 24.97 23.06
C ARG A 33 10.74 25.08 23.81
N ALA A 34 10.78 25.25 25.14
CA ALA A 34 9.58 25.37 25.97
C ALA A 34 8.83 26.67 25.66
N LEU A 35 9.56 27.79 25.55
CA LEU A 35 8.99 29.08 25.14
C LEU A 35 8.36 28.99 23.75
N ARG A 36 9.06 28.35 22.80
CA ARG A 36 8.53 28.17 21.44
C ARG A 36 7.30 27.25 21.40
N ASP A 37 7.26 26.22 22.23
CA ASP A 37 6.10 25.34 22.32
C ASP A 37 4.88 26.06 22.90
N GLU A 38 5.08 26.92 23.92
CA GLU A 38 4.05 27.76 24.53
C GLU A 38 3.46 28.77 23.53
N GLU A 39 4.28 29.33 22.64
CA GLU A 39 3.84 30.20 21.55
C GLU A 39 3.03 29.44 20.47
N LEU A 40 3.45 28.22 20.15
CA LEU A 40 2.90 27.43 19.05
C LEU A 40 1.59 26.71 19.41
N VAL A 41 1.39 26.36 20.68
CA VAL A 41 0.20 25.62 21.12
C VAL A 41 -1.10 26.39 20.85
N PRO A 42 -1.26 27.67 21.23
CA PRO A 42 -2.46 28.44 20.96
C PRO A 42 -2.75 28.54 19.45
N GLN A 43 -1.73 28.79 18.63
CA GLN A 43 -1.87 28.88 17.18
C GLN A 43 -2.36 27.56 16.56
N LEU A 44 -1.90 26.41 17.07
CA LEU A 44 -2.38 25.10 16.62
C LEU A 44 -3.83 24.84 17.06
N VAL A 45 -4.21 25.26 18.26
CA VAL A 45 -5.58 25.13 18.77
C VAL A 45 -6.53 25.98 17.92
N GLU A 46 -6.17 27.23 17.65
CA GLU A 46 -6.97 28.14 16.81
C GLU A 46 -7.21 27.54 15.41
N ILE A 47 -6.16 27.04 14.76
CA ILE A 47 -6.29 26.38 13.45
C ILE A 47 -7.17 25.12 13.56
N TRP A 48 -7.08 24.37 14.65
CA TRP A 48 -7.90 23.18 14.85
C TRP A 48 -9.37 23.51 15.06
N GLU A 49 -9.68 24.55 15.85
CA GLU A 49 -11.05 25.04 16.07
C GLU A 49 -11.66 25.63 14.80
N ALA A 50 -10.90 26.46 14.07
CA ALA A 50 -11.30 27.00 12.78
C ALA A 50 -11.58 25.92 11.73
N ASN A 51 -11.06 24.70 11.93
CA ASN A 51 -11.32 23.54 11.07
C ASN A 51 -12.24 22.53 11.77
N TYR A 52 -13.26 23.02 12.48
CA TYR A 52 -14.35 22.25 13.10
C TYR A 52 -13.88 21.11 13.99
N ARG A 53 -12.68 21.23 14.56
CA ARG A 53 -12.08 20.20 15.44
C ARG A 53 -11.88 18.84 14.74
N VAL A 54 -11.91 18.77 13.41
CA VAL A 54 -11.78 17.52 12.65
C VAL A 54 -10.35 17.15 12.27
N TYR A 55 -9.41 18.09 12.37
CA TYR A 55 -8.03 17.87 11.90
C TYR A 55 -7.18 17.07 12.88
N GLY A 56 -6.78 15.86 12.45
CA GLY A 56 -5.71 15.11 13.09
C GLY A 56 -4.32 15.62 12.69
N VAL A 57 -3.28 15.11 13.36
CA VAL A 57 -1.86 15.47 13.20
C VAL A 57 -1.44 15.84 11.78
N ARG A 58 -1.69 14.97 10.79
CA ARG A 58 -1.25 15.21 9.40
C ARG A 58 -1.93 16.42 8.76
N LYS A 59 -3.23 16.62 9.02
CA LYS A 59 -4.00 17.75 8.47
C LYS A 59 -3.67 19.04 9.20
N LEU A 60 -3.57 18.98 10.53
CA LEU A 60 -3.23 20.15 11.35
C LEU A 60 -1.80 20.63 11.05
N TRP A 61 -0.83 19.73 10.92
CA TRP A 61 0.54 20.06 10.52
C TRP A 61 0.58 20.79 9.16
N LYS A 62 -0.13 20.27 8.16
CA LYS A 62 -0.22 20.92 6.85
C LYS A 62 -1.01 22.23 6.89
N ALA A 63 -1.95 22.40 7.82
CA ALA A 63 -2.68 23.64 8.02
C ALA A 63 -1.80 24.70 8.69
N ALA A 64 -1.09 24.34 9.75
CA ALA A 64 -0.10 25.18 10.43
C ALA A 64 1.00 25.67 9.46
N ARG A 65 1.57 24.77 8.66
CA ARG A 65 2.55 25.15 7.62
C ARG A 65 1.98 26.12 6.57
N ARG A 66 0.69 26.02 6.24
CA ARG A 66 0.02 26.95 5.33
C ARG A 66 -0.28 28.30 5.97
N ALA A 67 -0.46 28.33 7.29
CA ALA A 67 -0.62 29.54 8.08
C ALA A 67 0.74 30.23 8.41
N GLY A 68 1.83 29.83 7.74
CA GLY A 68 3.17 30.40 7.96
C GLY A 68 3.92 29.86 9.17
N ILE A 69 3.33 28.92 9.92
CA ILE A 69 3.94 28.36 11.12
C ILE A 69 5.00 27.32 10.73
N THR A 70 6.26 27.61 11.06
CA THR A 70 7.38 26.68 10.84
C THR A 70 7.39 25.60 11.92
N ILE A 71 6.71 24.48 11.63
CA ILE A 71 6.56 23.34 12.55
C ILE A 71 6.68 21.98 11.83
N GLY A 72 7.32 21.01 12.47
CA GLY A 72 7.44 19.63 11.97
C GLY A 72 6.24 18.74 12.34
N ARG A 73 5.98 17.69 11.56
CA ARG A 73 4.84 16.77 11.76
C ARG A 73 4.79 16.17 13.17
N ASP A 74 5.93 15.67 13.66
CA ASP A 74 6.01 15.04 14.98
C ASP A 74 5.97 16.07 16.12
N GLN A 75 6.45 17.29 15.86
CA GLN A 75 6.28 18.41 16.78
C GLN A 75 4.80 18.78 16.91
N THR A 76 4.07 18.91 15.80
CA THR A 76 2.60 19.10 15.83
C THR A 76 1.92 17.98 16.60
N ALA A 77 2.30 16.71 16.37
CA ALA A 77 1.72 15.58 17.10
C ALA A 77 1.91 15.69 18.61
N ARG A 78 3.09 16.13 19.05
CA ARG A 78 3.42 16.35 20.45
C ARG A 78 2.65 17.53 21.05
N LEU A 79 2.62 18.67 20.36
CA LEU A 79 1.91 19.87 20.82
C LEU A 79 0.39 19.64 20.89
N MET A 80 -0.19 18.92 19.92
CA MET A 80 -1.60 18.50 19.99
C MET A 80 -1.90 17.70 21.26
N ARG A 81 -0.97 16.82 21.68
CA ARG A 81 -1.12 16.04 22.91
C ARG A 81 -1.02 16.91 24.16
N ILE A 82 -0.12 17.89 24.17
CA ILE A 82 0.01 18.87 25.27
C ILE A 82 -1.27 19.70 25.39
N ALA A 83 -1.83 20.13 24.26
CA ALA A 83 -3.06 20.93 24.20
C ALA A 83 -4.36 20.12 24.38
N GLY A 84 -4.27 18.79 24.48
CA GLY A 84 -5.45 17.92 24.61
C GLY A 84 -6.35 17.85 23.36
N ILE A 85 -5.88 18.29 22.19
CA ILE A 85 -6.66 18.31 20.95
C ILE A 85 -6.40 17.08 20.07
N GLU A 86 -7.44 16.58 19.42
CA GLU A 86 -7.34 15.46 18.48
C GLU A 86 -8.27 15.61 17.27
N GLY A 87 -7.98 14.89 16.19
CA GLY A 87 -8.82 14.92 15.00
C GLY A 87 -9.94 13.89 15.03
N ALA A 88 -11.11 14.27 14.53
CA ALA A 88 -12.26 13.38 14.34
C ALA A 88 -11.91 12.15 13.47
N ARG A 89 -12.42 10.98 13.86
CA ARG A 89 -12.29 9.70 13.15
C ARG A 89 -13.67 9.09 12.93
N ARG A 90 -13.95 8.59 11.71
CA ARG A 90 -15.20 7.88 11.38
C ARG A 90 -15.33 6.53 12.09
N SER A 91 -14.21 5.93 12.49
CA SER A 91 -14.18 4.70 13.26
C SER A 91 -13.85 4.99 14.72
N LYS A 92 -14.47 4.25 15.63
CA LYS A 92 -14.02 4.21 17.03
C LYS A 92 -12.54 3.84 17.05
N ARG A 93 -11.75 4.51 17.88
CA ARG A 93 -10.38 4.07 18.19
C ARG A 93 -10.49 2.75 18.95
N ILE A 94 -10.45 1.64 18.23
CA ILE A 94 -10.39 0.31 18.83
C ILE A 94 -9.00 0.19 19.45
N LYS A 95 -8.92 0.44 20.75
CA LYS A 95 -7.71 0.16 21.54
C LYS A 95 -7.77 -1.32 21.89
N THR A 96 -7.16 -2.14 21.04
CA THR A 96 -7.10 -3.60 21.21
C THR A 96 -6.32 -4.01 22.46
N THR A 97 -5.34 -3.19 22.86
CA THR A 97 -4.46 -3.47 24.00
C THR A 97 -4.45 -2.28 24.96
N ARG A 98 -4.83 -2.51 26.21
CA ARG A 98 -4.57 -1.58 27.32
C ARG A 98 -3.22 -2.01 27.93
N PRO A 99 -2.14 -1.23 27.79
CA PRO A 99 -0.87 -1.56 28.40
C PRO A 99 -1.05 -1.59 29.92
N ASP A 100 -0.62 -2.68 30.54
CA ASP A 100 -0.49 -2.78 31.98
C ASP A 100 0.90 -2.23 32.38
N PRO A 101 0.99 -1.08 33.07
CA PRO A 101 2.27 -0.51 33.48
C PRO A 101 3.06 -1.38 34.47
N SER A 102 2.37 -2.29 35.18
CA SER A 102 2.98 -3.20 36.16
C SER A 102 3.51 -4.49 35.52
N SER A 103 3.14 -4.75 34.27
CA SER A 103 3.59 -5.93 33.54
C SER A 103 5.06 -5.80 33.12
N ALA A 104 5.87 -6.78 33.50
CA ALA A 104 7.27 -6.85 33.09
C ALA A 104 7.35 -6.88 31.56
N ARG A 105 8.04 -5.89 30.97
CA ARG A 105 8.32 -5.91 29.54
C ARG A 105 9.34 -7.00 29.26
N HIS A 106 9.02 -7.89 28.33
CA HIS A 106 10.01 -8.83 27.83
C HIS A 106 11.22 -8.06 27.26
N PRO A 107 12.45 -8.53 27.53
CA PRO A 107 13.66 -7.87 27.07
C PRO A 107 13.69 -7.83 25.53
N ASP A 108 14.10 -6.69 24.97
CA ASP A 108 14.32 -6.53 23.54
C ASP A 108 15.66 -7.16 23.16
N LEU A 109 15.66 -8.49 23.00
CA LEU A 109 16.86 -9.27 22.71
C LEU A 109 17.51 -8.90 21.35
N VAL A 110 16.73 -8.32 20.45
CA VAL A 110 17.18 -7.94 19.10
C VAL A 110 17.52 -6.46 18.99
N LYS A 111 17.38 -5.68 20.07
CA LYS A 111 17.73 -4.25 20.13
C LYS A 111 17.14 -3.41 18.99
N ARG A 112 15.93 -3.75 18.53
CA ARG A 112 15.26 -3.16 17.34
C ARG A 112 15.99 -3.32 16.01
N GLU A 113 16.95 -4.24 15.92
CA GLU A 113 17.58 -4.63 14.67
C GLU A 113 16.79 -5.78 14.03
N PHE A 114 16.03 -5.46 12.98
CA PHE A 114 15.16 -6.42 12.27
C PHE A 114 15.77 -6.92 10.95
N THR A 115 17.09 -6.97 10.92
CA THR A 115 17.91 -7.50 9.82
C THR A 115 18.59 -8.79 10.25
N ALA A 116 18.87 -9.67 9.30
CA ALA A 116 19.56 -10.93 9.53
C ALA A 116 20.58 -11.16 8.42
N THR A 117 21.65 -11.89 8.72
CA THR A 117 22.74 -12.21 7.77
C THR A 117 22.52 -13.54 7.04
N ALA A 118 21.55 -14.34 7.48
CA ALA A 118 21.18 -15.62 6.87
C ALA A 118 19.72 -16.00 7.22
N PRO A 119 19.08 -16.90 6.47
CA PRO A 119 17.75 -17.41 6.82
C PRO A 119 17.73 -18.05 8.21
N ASN A 120 16.57 -18.04 8.85
CA ASN A 120 16.28 -18.66 10.14
C ASN A 120 17.11 -18.12 11.33
N ARG A 121 17.72 -16.94 11.18
CA ARG A 121 18.41 -16.23 12.27
C ARG A 121 17.49 -15.31 13.07
N LEU A 122 16.53 -14.69 12.38
CA LEU A 122 15.55 -13.81 13.00
C LEU A 122 14.20 -13.97 12.29
N TRP A 123 13.16 -14.20 13.08
CA TRP A 123 11.78 -14.21 12.60
C TRP A 123 11.00 -13.08 13.23
N VAL A 124 10.15 -12.46 12.42
CA VAL A 124 9.24 -11.39 12.84
C VAL A 124 7.83 -11.91 12.72
N THR A 125 7.05 -11.76 13.78
CA THR A 125 5.64 -12.13 13.79
C THR A 125 4.77 -10.89 13.63
N ASP A 126 3.71 -11.01 12.82
CA ASP A 126 2.65 -10.01 12.72
C ASP A 126 1.29 -10.67 12.97
N LEU A 127 0.47 -10.02 13.81
CA LEU A 127 -0.89 -10.44 14.09
C LEU A 127 -1.85 -9.39 13.57
N THR A 128 -2.72 -9.80 12.65
CA THR A 128 -3.69 -8.92 12.02
C THR A 128 -5.09 -9.52 12.06
N PHE A 129 -6.09 -8.69 11.76
CA PHE A 129 -7.48 -9.10 11.68
C PHE A 129 -8.03 -8.75 10.31
N VAL A 130 -8.75 -9.69 9.72
CA VAL A 130 -9.31 -9.61 8.37
C VAL A 130 -10.83 -9.66 8.49
N PRO A 131 -11.55 -8.57 8.17
CA PRO A 131 -13.01 -8.61 8.13
C PRO A 131 -13.48 -9.53 6.99
N THR A 132 -14.34 -10.49 7.32
CA THR A 132 -14.98 -11.40 6.36
C THR A 132 -16.50 -11.31 6.50
N TRP A 133 -17.23 -11.91 5.56
CA TRP A 133 -18.69 -11.92 5.59
C TRP A 133 -19.25 -12.77 6.73
N ALA A 134 -18.46 -13.70 7.27
CA ALA A 134 -18.81 -14.55 8.40
C ALA A 134 -18.34 -14.00 9.77
N GLY A 135 -17.72 -12.81 9.78
CA GLY A 135 -17.12 -12.21 10.98
C GLY A 135 -15.64 -11.87 10.79
N VAL A 136 -14.95 -11.57 11.89
CA VAL A 136 -13.53 -11.19 11.86
C VAL A 136 -12.65 -12.45 12.00
N ALA A 137 -11.78 -12.68 11.03
CA ALA A 137 -10.74 -13.68 11.13
C ALA A 137 -9.46 -13.05 11.69
N TYR A 138 -8.76 -13.76 12.56
CA TYR A 138 -7.45 -13.36 13.07
C TYR A 138 -6.37 -14.17 12.36
N VAL A 139 -5.30 -13.50 11.96
CA VAL A 139 -4.22 -14.10 11.18
C VAL A 139 -2.89 -13.78 11.84
N CYS A 140 -2.11 -14.81 12.12
CA CYS A 140 -0.72 -14.70 12.54
C CYS A 140 0.17 -15.07 11.35
N PHE A 141 1.15 -14.24 11.05
CA PHE A 141 2.23 -14.53 10.10
C PHE A 141 3.55 -14.56 10.83
N ILE A 142 4.46 -15.44 10.40
CA ILE A 142 5.85 -15.48 10.80
C ILE A 142 6.69 -15.33 9.55
N VAL A 143 7.44 -14.24 9.51
CA VAL A 143 8.27 -13.85 8.38
C VAL A 143 9.73 -13.98 8.76
N ASP A 144 10.52 -14.61 7.90
CA ASP A 144 11.97 -14.64 8.02
C ASP A 144 12.58 -13.28 7.62
N ALA A 145 13.38 -12.70 8.51
CA ALA A 145 13.89 -11.33 8.34
C ALA A 145 14.89 -11.20 7.19
N PHE A 146 15.61 -12.28 6.85
CA PHE A 146 16.56 -12.32 5.74
C PHE A 146 15.85 -12.52 4.40
N SER A 147 15.16 -13.66 4.25
CA SER A 147 14.55 -14.10 2.98
C SER A 147 13.19 -13.46 2.67
N ARG A 148 12.58 -12.80 3.67
CA ARG A 148 11.20 -12.27 3.62
C ARG A 148 10.13 -13.34 3.38
N MET A 149 10.48 -14.61 3.51
CA MET A 149 9.56 -15.71 3.35
C MET A 149 8.62 -15.81 4.56
N ILE A 150 7.33 -16.07 4.30
CA ILE A 150 6.41 -16.50 5.36
C ILE A 150 6.71 -17.96 5.67
N VAL A 151 7.37 -18.21 6.80
CA VAL A 151 7.80 -19.54 7.25
C VAL A 151 6.73 -20.27 8.06
N GLY A 152 5.77 -19.53 8.62
CA GLY A 152 4.62 -20.08 9.34
C GLY A 152 3.46 -19.10 9.35
N TRP A 153 2.25 -19.63 9.40
CA TRP A 153 1.04 -18.81 9.51
C TRP A 153 -0.11 -19.60 10.13
N ARG A 154 -1.07 -18.89 10.73
CA ARG A 154 -2.30 -19.49 11.24
C ARG A 154 -3.45 -18.51 11.13
N VAL A 155 -4.62 -19.01 10.71
CA VAL A 155 -5.89 -18.28 10.73
C VAL A 155 -6.81 -18.90 11.77
N ALA A 156 -7.43 -18.10 12.62
CA ALA A 156 -8.39 -18.54 13.62
C ALA A 156 -9.54 -17.52 13.78
N PRO A 157 -10.73 -17.93 14.25
CA PRO A 157 -11.81 -17.00 14.58
C PRO A 157 -11.58 -16.25 15.92
N HIS A 158 -10.43 -16.46 16.58
CA HIS A 158 -10.08 -15.88 17.87
C HIS A 158 -8.61 -15.44 17.93
N MET A 159 -8.31 -14.49 18.82
CA MET A 159 -6.95 -14.04 19.11
C MET A 159 -6.44 -14.67 20.42
N ARG A 160 -6.12 -15.97 20.38
CA ARG A 160 -5.60 -16.73 21.53
C ARG A 160 -4.16 -17.15 21.28
N THR A 161 -3.42 -17.43 22.35
CA THR A 161 -2.00 -17.84 22.30
C THR A 161 -1.79 -19.05 21.39
N GLU A 162 -2.72 -20.02 21.37
CA GLU A 162 -2.66 -21.20 20.51
C GLU A 162 -2.49 -20.86 19.02
N MET A 163 -3.13 -19.80 18.52
CA MET A 163 -2.97 -19.37 17.12
C MET A 163 -1.53 -18.96 16.82
N VAL A 164 -0.87 -18.31 17.77
CA VAL A 164 0.52 -17.87 17.62
C VAL A 164 1.47 -19.05 17.77
N LEU A 165 1.20 -19.94 18.74
CA LEU A 165 1.97 -21.17 18.92
C LEU A 165 1.89 -22.07 17.71
N ASP A 166 0.70 -22.28 17.12
CA ASP A 166 0.51 -23.04 15.88
C ASP A 166 1.34 -22.46 14.73
N ALA A 167 1.37 -21.13 14.57
CA ALA A 167 2.17 -20.48 13.55
C ALA A 167 3.67 -20.67 13.81
N ILE A 168 4.10 -20.58 15.08
CA ILE A 168 5.50 -20.81 15.48
C ILE A 168 5.88 -22.27 15.29
N GLU A 169 5.03 -23.22 15.65
CA GLU A 169 5.25 -24.64 15.40
C GLU A 169 5.35 -24.91 13.91
N MET A 170 4.44 -24.37 13.10
CA MET A 170 4.52 -24.46 11.64
C MET A 170 5.87 -23.92 11.11
N ALA A 171 6.32 -22.77 11.62
CA ALA A 171 7.63 -22.21 11.28
C ALA A 171 8.80 -23.10 11.75
N ARG A 172 8.73 -23.65 12.96
CA ARG A 172 9.76 -24.55 13.50
C ARG A 172 9.85 -25.85 12.73
N TRP A 173 8.71 -26.44 12.36
CA TRP A 173 8.64 -27.64 11.54
C TRP A 173 9.17 -27.38 10.13
N SER A 174 8.90 -26.20 9.55
CA SER A 174 9.45 -25.84 8.24
C SER A 174 10.98 -25.64 8.23
N ARG A 175 11.63 -25.48 9.40
CA ARG A 175 13.11 -25.50 9.52
C ARG A 175 13.73 -26.88 9.35
N GLY A 176 12.95 -27.96 9.46
CA GLY A 176 13.44 -29.35 9.40
C GLY A 176 12.76 -30.21 8.34
N ALA A 177 11.48 -29.98 8.07
CA ALA A 177 10.69 -30.69 7.07
C ALA A 177 10.38 -29.73 5.92
N HIS A 178 11.05 -29.97 4.79
CA HIS A 178 10.87 -29.25 3.53
C HIS A 178 10.90 -27.72 3.71
N HIS A 179 12.11 -27.18 3.85
CA HIS A 179 12.41 -25.85 3.36
C HIS A 179 11.65 -25.66 2.05
N ALA A 180 10.95 -24.53 1.87
CA ALA A 180 10.54 -24.21 0.53
C ALA A 180 11.82 -24.13 -0.32
N THR A 181 11.98 -25.12 -1.18
CA THR A 181 13.04 -25.18 -2.19
C THR A 181 12.83 -24.13 -3.27
N ALA A 182 11.76 -23.34 -3.17
CA ALA A 182 11.47 -22.24 -4.08
C ALA A 182 12.49 -21.12 -3.85
N ILE A 183 13.30 -20.87 -4.87
CA ILE A 183 14.23 -19.73 -4.91
C ILE A 183 13.40 -18.43 -4.87
N PRO A 184 13.68 -17.50 -3.92
CA PRO A 184 12.98 -16.23 -3.84
C PRO A 184 13.33 -15.31 -5.03
N LYS A 185 12.60 -14.21 -5.19
CA LYS A 185 13.04 -13.16 -6.13
C LYS A 185 14.31 -12.51 -5.57
N THR A 186 15.33 -12.26 -6.39
CA THR A 186 16.57 -11.62 -5.92
C THR A 186 16.34 -10.16 -5.51
N ALA A 187 15.45 -9.46 -6.23
CA ALA A 187 14.99 -8.09 -5.91
C ALA A 187 16.13 -7.06 -5.88
N ASP A 188 17.08 -7.20 -6.80
CA ASP A 188 18.31 -6.42 -6.91
C ASP A 188 18.52 -5.84 -8.32
N GLY A 189 17.59 -6.08 -9.25
CA GLY A 189 17.70 -5.67 -10.65
C GLY A 189 16.59 -4.75 -11.14
N ALA A 190 16.44 -4.68 -12.46
CA ALA A 190 15.47 -3.81 -13.12
C ALA A 190 14.01 -4.14 -12.81
N VAL A 191 13.69 -5.40 -12.51
CA VAL A 191 12.33 -5.80 -12.13
C VAL A 191 11.97 -5.24 -10.76
N GLU A 192 12.90 -5.16 -9.81
CA GLU A 192 12.66 -4.50 -8.53
C GLU A 192 12.48 -2.99 -8.70
N MET A 193 13.25 -2.34 -9.57
CA MET A 193 13.05 -0.93 -9.92
C MET A 193 11.64 -0.70 -10.49
N ILE A 194 11.22 -1.54 -11.46
CA ILE A 194 9.86 -1.53 -12.01
C ILE A 194 8.83 -1.71 -10.91
N ARG A 195 9.02 -2.67 -9.99
CA ARG A 195 8.08 -2.93 -8.88
C ARG A 195 7.89 -1.70 -8.00
N GLN A 196 8.98 -1.03 -7.62
CA GLN A 196 8.93 0.14 -6.74
C GLN A 196 8.20 1.31 -7.41
N LEU A 197 8.52 1.60 -8.67
CA LEU A 197 7.82 2.63 -9.45
C LEU A 197 6.35 2.27 -9.66
N LYS A 198 6.04 1.00 -9.96
CA LYS A 198 4.68 0.52 -10.18
C LYS A 198 3.78 0.69 -8.96
N VAL A 199 4.32 0.47 -7.76
CA VAL A 199 3.58 0.69 -6.49
C VAL A 199 3.16 2.16 -6.35
N VAL A 200 4.05 3.11 -6.68
CA VAL A 200 3.73 4.54 -6.62
C VAL A 200 2.77 4.93 -7.75
N HIS A 201 3.01 4.45 -8.97
CA HIS A 201 2.15 4.65 -10.14
C HIS A 201 0.71 4.22 -9.84
N ASP A 202 0.51 3.01 -9.32
CA ASP A 202 -0.82 2.48 -9.04
C ASP A 202 -1.54 3.30 -7.96
N SER A 203 -0.79 3.78 -6.97
CA SER A 203 -1.32 4.71 -5.95
C SER A 203 -1.78 6.03 -6.59
N ALA A 204 -0.97 6.61 -7.48
CA ALA A 204 -1.34 7.82 -8.23
C ALA A 204 -2.59 7.60 -9.10
N VAL A 205 -2.67 6.49 -9.83
CA VAL A 205 -3.82 6.12 -10.68
C VAL A 205 -5.10 5.96 -9.86
N VAL A 206 -5.04 5.26 -8.72
CA VAL A 206 -6.19 5.06 -7.82
C VAL A 206 -6.63 6.41 -7.23
N ASN A 207 -5.70 7.21 -6.73
CA ASN A 207 -6.00 8.51 -6.14
C ASN A 207 -6.54 9.50 -7.18
N ARG A 208 -6.01 9.48 -8.42
CA ARG A 208 -6.50 10.27 -9.56
C ARG A 208 -7.96 9.91 -9.86
N SER A 209 -8.26 8.62 -9.92
CA SER A 209 -9.62 8.13 -10.17
C SER A 209 -10.58 8.51 -9.05
N SER A 210 -10.18 8.33 -7.79
CA SER A 210 -10.96 8.73 -6.62
C SER A 210 -11.23 10.24 -6.59
N THR A 211 -10.21 11.05 -6.92
CA THR A 211 -10.33 12.51 -7.01
C THR A 211 -11.33 12.94 -8.09
N MET A 212 -11.31 12.28 -9.26
CA MET A 212 -12.28 12.54 -10.34
C MET A 212 -13.71 12.19 -9.92
N ILE A 213 -13.91 11.06 -9.25
CA ILE A 213 -15.23 10.65 -8.75
C ILE A 213 -15.76 11.67 -7.76
N MET A 214 -14.93 12.06 -6.77
CA MET A 214 -15.32 13.06 -5.78
C MET A 214 -15.61 14.42 -6.43
N MET A 215 -14.81 14.84 -7.42
CA MET A 215 -15.05 16.07 -8.16
C MET A 215 -16.41 16.03 -8.90
N LYS A 216 -16.71 14.93 -9.60
CA LYS A 216 -18.01 14.76 -10.27
C LYS A 216 -19.19 14.71 -9.30
N ALA A 217 -19.03 14.07 -8.14
CA ALA A 217 -20.05 14.04 -7.11
C ALA A 217 -20.35 15.45 -6.57
N MET A 218 -19.31 16.26 -6.34
CA MET A 218 -19.49 17.65 -5.90
C MET A 218 -20.23 18.50 -6.94
N LEU A 219 -19.95 18.31 -8.24
CA LEU A 219 -20.64 19.03 -9.32
C LEU A 219 -22.15 18.79 -9.35
N VAL A 220 -22.66 17.71 -8.76
CA VAL A 220 -24.11 17.46 -8.64
C VAL A 220 -24.79 18.58 -7.85
N HIS A 221 -24.08 19.19 -6.91
CA HIS A 221 -24.58 20.30 -6.08
C HIS A 221 -24.38 21.69 -6.72
N GLY A 222 -23.82 21.76 -7.93
CA GLY A 222 -23.62 23.02 -8.65
C GLY A 222 -24.89 23.56 -9.27
N THR A 223 -24.84 24.83 -9.67
CA THR A 223 -25.91 25.50 -10.41
C THR A 223 -26.22 24.79 -11.72
N ASP A 224 -27.43 24.99 -12.27
CA ASP A 224 -27.82 24.41 -13.56
C ASP A 224 -26.90 24.81 -14.71
N GLU A 225 -26.39 26.04 -14.67
CA GLU A 225 -25.38 26.51 -15.62
C GLU A 225 -24.08 25.71 -15.50
N MET A 226 -23.51 25.59 -14.29
CA MET A 226 -22.27 24.85 -14.05
C MET A 226 -22.40 23.37 -14.44
N ARG A 227 -23.55 22.75 -14.14
CA ARG A 227 -23.83 21.36 -14.53
C ARG A 227 -23.90 21.22 -16.05
N ARG A 228 -24.61 22.11 -16.75
CA ARG A 228 -24.70 22.09 -18.22
C ARG A 228 -23.34 22.27 -18.89
N GLU A 229 -22.54 23.22 -18.41
CA GLU A 229 -21.20 23.49 -18.93
C GLU A 229 -20.27 22.27 -18.79
N THR A 230 -20.26 21.66 -17.60
CA THR A 230 -19.30 20.60 -17.26
C THR A 230 -19.68 19.21 -17.79
N ASN A 231 -20.97 18.93 -18.02
CA ASN A 231 -21.46 17.59 -18.34
C ASN A 231 -20.84 16.97 -19.62
N ARG A 232 -20.55 17.80 -20.63
CA ARG A 232 -20.01 17.33 -21.92
C ARG A 232 -18.48 17.33 -22.00
N MET A 233 -17.79 17.72 -20.92
CA MET A 233 -16.33 17.81 -20.93
C MET A 233 -15.67 16.44 -20.70
N SER A 234 -14.62 16.15 -21.47
CA SER A 234 -13.74 15.01 -21.17
C SER A 234 -13.07 15.22 -19.81
N ARG A 235 -12.66 14.14 -19.15
CA ARG A 235 -12.03 14.21 -17.81
C ARG A 235 -10.85 15.21 -17.74
N PRO A 236 -9.91 15.23 -18.71
CA PRO A 236 -8.82 16.21 -18.69
C PRO A 236 -9.31 17.64 -18.95
N LYS A 237 -10.29 17.82 -19.86
CA LYS A 237 -10.87 19.14 -20.16
C LYS A 237 -11.60 19.70 -18.94
N LEU A 238 -12.38 18.87 -18.27
CA LEU A 238 -13.09 19.18 -17.03
C LEU A 238 -12.12 19.61 -15.93
N ALA A 239 -11.06 18.82 -15.69
CA ALA A 239 -10.05 19.16 -14.69
C ALA A 239 -9.33 20.47 -15.02
N ARG A 240 -8.92 20.70 -16.28
CA ARG A 240 -8.29 21.97 -16.68
C ARG A 240 -9.23 23.16 -16.51
N HIS A 241 -10.47 23.04 -16.96
CA HIS A 241 -11.49 24.08 -16.84
C HIS A 241 -11.72 24.46 -15.36
N LEU A 242 -11.98 23.48 -14.50
CA LEU A 242 -12.22 23.73 -13.07
C LEU A 242 -10.98 24.22 -12.34
N ALA A 243 -9.78 23.75 -12.69
CA ALA A 243 -8.53 24.20 -12.10
C ALA A 243 -8.20 25.67 -12.43
N ALA A 244 -8.64 26.13 -13.61
CA ALA A 244 -8.50 27.51 -14.09
C ALA A 244 -9.55 28.47 -13.52
N SER A 245 -10.63 27.96 -12.92
CA SER A 245 -11.66 28.79 -12.29
C SER A 245 -11.07 29.71 -11.20
N ARG A 246 -11.60 30.93 -11.11
CA ARG A 246 -11.17 31.96 -10.15
C ARG A 246 -12.31 32.35 -9.20
N PRO A 247 -12.76 31.45 -8.30
CA PRO A 247 -13.68 31.82 -7.24
C PRO A 247 -12.99 32.88 -6.34
N ARG A 248 -13.71 33.96 -6.04
CA ARG A 248 -13.19 35.14 -5.33
C ARG A 248 -13.69 35.23 -3.90
N ASN A 249 -14.99 35.00 -3.67
CA ASN A 249 -15.63 35.15 -2.38
C ASN A 249 -15.94 33.78 -1.73
N LEU A 250 -16.39 33.77 -0.49
CA LEU A 250 -16.84 32.58 0.23
C LEU A 250 -18.16 32.85 0.96
N ASP A 251 -19.09 33.50 0.26
CA ASP A 251 -20.33 34.03 0.84
C ASP A 251 -21.47 33.01 0.70
N THR A 252 -21.37 32.10 -0.27
CA THR A 252 -22.42 31.14 -0.60
C THR A 252 -21.92 29.69 -0.65
N PRO A 253 -22.82 28.69 -0.55
CA PRO A 253 -22.48 27.30 -0.82
C PRO A 253 -21.90 27.05 -2.23
N ASP A 254 -22.32 27.82 -3.24
CA ASP A 254 -21.79 27.72 -4.60
C ASP A 254 -20.32 28.17 -4.65
N ASP A 255 -19.97 29.22 -3.91
CA ASP A 255 -18.56 29.65 -3.77
C ASP A 255 -17.70 28.54 -3.15
N ALA A 256 -18.17 27.95 -2.04
CA ALA A 256 -17.49 26.83 -1.38
C ALA A 256 -17.34 25.62 -2.31
N LEU A 257 -18.36 25.33 -3.13
CA LEU A 257 -18.29 24.30 -4.18
C LEU A 257 -17.20 24.62 -5.21
N ARG A 258 -17.16 25.85 -5.75
CA ARG A 258 -16.16 26.27 -6.76
C ARG A 258 -14.74 26.16 -6.22
N HIS A 259 -14.50 26.58 -4.98
CA HIS A 259 -13.21 26.39 -4.30
C HIS A 259 -12.83 24.90 -4.15
N SER A 260 -13.81 24.07 -3.78
CA SER A 260 -13.62 22.64 -3.59
C SER A 260 -13.27 21.94 -4.89
N VAL A 261 -14.07 22.14 -5.96
CA VAL A 261 -13.83 21.48 -7.26
C VAL A 261 -12.55 21.98 -7.92
N ARG A 262 -12.18 23.25 -7.76
CA ARG A 262 -10.87 23.77 -8.21
C ARG A 262 -9.71 23.02 -7.53
N THR A 263 -9.81 22.82 -6.22
CA THR A 263 -8.79 22.12 -5.45
C THR A 263 -8.67 20.66 -5.86
N LEU A 264 -9.80 19.97 -6.08
CA LEU A 264 -9.82 18.60 -6.58
C LEU A 264 -9.28 18.51 -8.00
N ALA A 265 -9.62 19.46 -8.86
CA ALA A 265 -9.15 19.52 -10.23
C ALA A 265 -7.63 19.69 -10.31
N ARG A 266 -7.05 20.59 -9.50
CA ARG A 266 -5.59 20.76 -9.41
C ARG A 266 -4.90 19.48 -8.91
N ARG A 267 -5.44 18.85 -7.86
CA ARG A 267 -4.93 17.56 -7.37
C ARG A 267 -4.99 16.50 -8.46
N TRP A 268 -6.09 16.44 -9.21
CA TRP A 268 -6.24 15.49 -10.31
C TRP A 268 -5.17 15.70 -11.37
N LEU A 269 -4.89 16.95 -11.75
CA LEU A 269 -3.83 17.28 -12.72
C LEU A 269 -2.44 16.87 -12.24
N THR A 270 -2.13 17.12 -10.96
CA THR A 270 -0.86 16.67 -10.36
C THR A 270 -0.74 15.15 -10.39
N LEU A 271 -1.77 14.43 -9.96
CA LEU A 271 -1.76 12.95 -9.98
C LEU A 271 -1.75 12.37 -11.39
N ASP A 272 -2.33 13.07 -12.37
CA ASP A 272 -2.29 12.70 -13.79
C ASP A 272 -0.87 12.86 -14.37
N ALA A 273 -0.17 13.95 -14.02
CA ALA A 273 1.21 14.16 -14.40
C ALA A 273 2.15 13.14 -13.72
N GLU A 274 2.00 12.93 -12.41
CA GLU A 274 2.79 11.94 -11.64
C GLU A 274 2.60 10.52 -12.20
N ALA A 275 1.36 10.13 -12.52
CA ALA A 275 1.12 8.82 -13.12
C ALA A 275 1.78 8.67 -14.50
N LYS A 276 1.76 9.70 -15.34
CA LYS A 276 2.40 9.67 -16.67
C LYS A 276 3.92 9.62 -16.57
N GLU A 277 4.52 10.43 -15.71
CA GLU A 277 5.96 10.44 -15.47
C GLU A 277 6.45 9.05 -15.00
N LEU A 278 5.72 8.43 -14.06
CA LEU A 278 6.05 7.08 -13.60
C LEU A 278 5.82 6.01 -14.68
N GLU A 279 4.78 6.15 -15.51
CA GLU A 279 4.53 5.26 -16.65
C GLU A 279 5.67 5.33 -17.68
N GLU A 280 6.20 6.53 -17.98
CA GLU A 280 7.35 6.73 -18.86
C GLU A 280 8.63 6.07 -18.32
N LEU A 281 8.90 6.21 -17.02
CA LEU A 281 10.04 5.55 -16.37
C LEU A 281 9.90 4.02 -16.38
N ILE A 282 8.69 3.50 -16.10
CA ILE A 282 8.40 2.07 -16.18
C ILE A 282 8.55 1.57 -17.61
N GLU A 283 8.07 2.33 -18.60
CA GLU A 283 8.20 1.99 -20.02
C GLU A 283 9.67 1.88 -20.43
N ALA A 284 10.51 2.83 -20.03
CA ALA A 284 11.94 2.79 -20.32
C ALA A 284 12.60 1.51 -19.77
N LEU A 285 12.30 1.16 -18.51
CA LEU A 285 12.81 -0.07 -17.88
C LEU A 285 12.25 -1.34 -18.53
N VAL A 286 10.98 -1.37 -18.91
CA VAL A 286 10.38 -2.51 -19.61
C VAL A 286 11.02 -2.69 -20.98
N ARG A 287 11.25 -1.59 -21.73
CA ARG A 287 11.90 -1.63 -23.05
C ARG A 287 13.35 -2.11 -22.96
N SER A 288 14.08 -1.75 -21.91
CA SER A 288 15.45 -2.25 -21.72
C SER A 288 15.48 -3.69 -21.22
N THR A 289 14.51 -4.09 -20.39
CA THR A 289 14.51 -5.41 -19.72
C THR A 289 13.90 -6.50 -20.59
N ALA A 290 12.77 -6.23 -21.27
CA ALA A 290 12.02 -7.21 -22.04
C ALA A 290 11.17 -6.59 -23.16
N PRO A 291 11.81 -6.01 -24.21
CA PRO A 291 11.10 -5.34 -25.30
C PRO A 291 10.14 -6.27 -26.06
N GLN A 292 10.46 -7.56 -26.18
CA GLN A 292 9.63 -8.57 -26.85
C GLN A 292 8.26 -8.78 -26.19
N LEU A 293 8.09 -8.38 -24.92
CA LEU A 293 6.77 -8.38 -24.28
C LEU A 293 5.85 -7.32 -24.92
N LEU A 294 6.40 -6.15 -25.29
CA LEU A 294 5.64 -5.05 -25.90
C LEU A 294 5.30 -5.31 -27.37
N GLU A 295 6.02 -6.22 -28.03
CA GLU A 295 5.73 -6.69 -29.39
C GLU A 295 4.47 -7.58 -29.43
N GLN A 296 4.08 -8.17 -28.30
CA GLN A 296 2.93 -9.06 -28.26
C GLN A 296 1.61 -8.29 -28.25
N PHE A 297 0.67 -8.77 -29.07
CA PHE A 297 -0.63 -8.11 -29.21
C PHE A 297 -1.36 -7.98 -27.87
N GLY A 298 -1.74 -6.75 -27.52
CA GLY A 298 -2.50 -6.46 -26.30
C GLY A 298 -1.70 -6.45 -25.00
N ILE A 299 -0.37 -6.61 -25.05
CA ILE A 299 0.52 -6.42 -23.91
C ILE A 299 1.10 -5.01 -23.97
N GLY A 300 0.56 -4.11 -23.14
CA GLY A 300 1.12 -2.77 -22.93
C GLY A 300 2.08 -2.71 -21.74
N VAL A 301 2.66 -1.54 -21.50
CA VAL A 301 3.65 -1.27 -20.43
C VAL A 301 3.18 -1.75 -19.05
N ASP A 302 1.97 -1.39 -18.62
CA ASP A 302 1.40 -1.85 -17.35
C ASP A 302 1.33 -3.38 -17.23
N THR A 303 0.90 -4.06 -18.30
CA THR A 303 0.81 -5.53 -18.32
C THR A 303 2.20 -6.15 -18.30
N ALA A 304 3.14 -5.63 -19.08
CA ALA A 304 4.52 -6.11 -19.12
C ALA A 304 5.21 -5.94 -17.77
N ALA A 305 5.00 -4.81 -17.09
CA ALA A 305 5.49 -4.58 -15.74
C ALA A 305 4.94 -5.63 -14.75
N GLU A 306 3.63 -5.92 -14.77
CA GLU A 306 3.03 -6.95 -13.90
C GLU A 306 3.57 -8.36 -14.18
N ILE A 307 3.84 -8.66 -15.45
CA ILE A 307 4.46 -9.92 -15.87
C ILE A 307 5.86 -10.06 -15.26
N LEU A 308 6.70 -9.04 -15.47
CA LEU A 308 8.07 -9.01 -14.98
C LEU A 308 8.08 -9.06 -13.45
N ILE A 309 7.25 -8.27 -12.76
CA ILE A 309 7.15 -8.28 -11.30
C ILE A 309 6.89 -9.69 -10.77
N VAL A 310 5.99 -10.47 -11.39
CA VAL A 310 5.72 -11.85 -10.94
C VAL A 310 6.87 -12.80 -11.29
N ALA A 311 7.51 -12.59 -12.43
CA ALA A 311 8.67 -13.36 -12.84
C ALA A 311 9.92 -13.08 -11.98
N GLY A 312 10.08 -11.86 -11.45
CA GLY A 312 11.27 -11.44 -10.72
C GLY A 312 12.48 -11.21 -11.64
N ASP A 313 13.55 -10.65 -11.07
CA ASP A 313 14.84 -10.46 -11.74
C ASP A 313 15.51 -11.80 -12.12
N ASN A 314 15.11 -12.89 -11.46
CA ASN A 314 15.59 -14.26 -11.63
C ASN A 314 14.46 -15.20 -12.12
N PRO A 315 13.98 -15.03 -13.37
CA PRO A 315 12.82 -15.75 -13.91
C PRO A 315 13.03 -17.27 -14.01
N GLU A 316 14.27 -17.75 -14.04
CA GLU A 316 14.65 -19.16 -14.05
C GLU A 316 14.17 -19.95 -12.82
N ARG A 317 13.86 -19.25 -11.71
CA ARG A 317 13.21 -19.85 -10.53
C ARG A 317 11.82 -20.44 -10.84
N ILE A 318 11.22 -20.09 -11.99
CA ILE A 318 9.94 -20.63 -12.44
C ILE A 318 10.20 -21.77 -13.41
N HIS A 319 10.10 -23.00 -12.91
CA HIS A 319 10.51 -24.17 -13.69
C HIS A 319 9.46 -24.66 -14.72
N SER A 320 8.23 -24.15 -14.71
CA SER A 320 7.20 -24.58 -15.67
C SER A 320 6.11 -23.53 -15.97
N GLU A 321 5.46 -23.66 -17.13
CA GLU A 321 4.26 -22.90 -17.48
C GLU A 321 3.15 -23.04 -16.43
N ALA A 322 3.04 -24.22 -15.82
CA ALA A 322 2.05 -24.52 -14.78
C ALA A 322 2.35 -23.75 -13.49
N ALA A 323 3.63 -23.69 -13.09
CA ALA A 323 4.07 -22.88 -11.96
C ALA A 323 3.77 -21.40 -12.20
N PHE A 324 4.07 -20.88 -13.40
CA PHE A 324 3.79 -19.48 -13.73
C PHE A 324 2.29 -19.15 -13.70
N ALA A 325 1.44 -20.01 -14.26
CA ALA A 325 -0.02 -19.83 -14.16
C ALA A 325 -0.54 -19.91 -12.73
N LYS A 326 0.06 -20.74 -11.87
CA LYS A 326 -0.30 -20.80 -10.46
C LYS A 326 0.07 -19.49 -9.75
N LEU A 327 1.27 -18.96 -10.00
CA LEU A 327 1.72 -17.66 -9.50
C LEU A 327 0.83 -16.52 -10.00
N ALA A 328 0.37 -16.55 -11.25
CA ALA A 328 -0.56 -15.56 -11.82
C ALA A 328 -2.02 -15.75 -11.37
N GLY A 329 -2.34 -16.81 -10.60
CA GLY A 329 -3.70 -17.15 -10.19
C GLY A 329 -4.62 -17.58 -11.34
N ILE A 330 -4.04 -17.98 -12.47
CA ILE A 330 -4.73 -18.37 -13.71
C ILE A 330 -4.88 -19.89 -13.81
N ALA A 331 -4.10 -20.65 -13.03
CA ALA A 331 -4.24 -22.09 -12.95
C ALA A 331 -5.66 -22.50 -12.50
N PRO A 332 -6.37 -23.38 -13.25
CA PRO A 332 -7.65 -23.90 -12.83
C PRO A 332 -7.48 -24.77 -11.58
N VAL A 333 -8.34 -24.58 -10.57
CA VAL A 333 -8.36 -25.42 -9.37
C VAL A 333 -9.60 -26.31 -9.44
N PRO A 334 -9.49 -27.64 -9.43
CA PRO A 334 -10.64 -28.53 -9.39
C PRO A 334 -11.56 -28.24 -8.19
N THR A 335 -12.88 -28.34 -8.38
CA THR A 335 -13.87 -28.21 -7.28
C THR A 335 -14.01 -29.47 -6.42
N GLY A 336 -13.33 -30.58 -6.75
CA GLY A 336 -13.33 -31.82 -5.98
C GLY A 336 -12.07 -32.66 -6.21
N SER A 337 -11.84 -33.66 -5.35
CA SER A 337 -10.72 -34.61 -5.43
C SER A 337 -10.91 -35.73 -6.48
N GLY A 338 -12.12 -35.88 -7.02
CA GLY A 338 -12.43 -36.84 -8.09
C GLY A 338 -12.34 -36.25 -9.50
N MET A 339 -12.01 -37.10 -10.48
CA MET A 339 -11.87 -36.75 -11.91
C MET A 339 -13.18 -36.31 -12.61
N SER A 340 -14.32 -36.29 -11.92
CA SER A 340 -15.64 -36.46 -12.55
C SER A 340 -16.50 -35.19 -12.74
N SER A 341 -16.18 -34.03 -12.15
CA SER A 341 -17.09 -32.86 -12.25
C SER A 341 -16.80 -31.88 -13.40
N GLY A 342 -15.59 -31.89 -13.97
CA GLY A 342 -15.16 -30.92 -15.00
C GLY A 342 -15.22 -29.44 -14.58
N LYS A 343 -15.59 -29.14 -13.32
CA LYS A 343 -15.78 -27.80 -12.78
C LYS A 343 -14.51 -27.32 -12.10
N HIS A 344 -14.20 -26.04 -12.31
CA HIS A 344 -13.02 -25.38 -11.74
C HIS A 344 -13.41 -24.15 -10.94
N ARG A 345 -12.87 -24.03 -9.73
CA ARG A 345 -12.97 -22.83 -8.89
C ARG A 345 -11.85 -21.85 -9.17
N ILE A 346 -12.05 -20.62 -8.71
CA ILE A 346 -11.06 -19.55 -8.80
C ILE A 346 -9.90 -19.88 -7.85
N ASN A 347 -8.67 -19.80 -8.36
CA ASN A 347 -7.48 -19.81 -7.51
C ASN A 347 -7.40 -18.44 -6.83
N HIS A 348 -7.46 -18.37 -5.49
CA HIS A 348 -7.33 -17.13 -4.70
C HIS A 348 -5.88 -16.83 -4.22
N GLY A 349 -4.94 -17.77 -4.35
CA GLY A 349 -3.56 -17.63 -3.86
C GLY A 349 -2.56 -16.97 -4.81
N GLY A 350 -2.88 -16.81 -6.10
CA GLY A 350 -1.99 -16.15 -7.07
C GLY A 350 -2.12 -14.61 -7.12
N HIS A 351 -1.17 -13.97 -7.80
CA HIS A 351 -1.03 -12.52 -8.02
C HIS A 351 -2.23 -11.93 -8.76
N ARG A 352 -3.04 -11.12 -8.06
CA ARG A 352 -4.32 -10.61 -8.58
C ARG A 352 -4.14 -9.58 -9.69
N GLN A 353 -3.12 -8.74 -9.59
CA GLN A 353 -2.85 -7.66 -10.54
C GLN A 353 -2.46 -8.25 -11.89
N LEU A 354 -1.55 -9.23 -11.91
CA LEU A 354 -1.20 -9.97 -13.12
C LEU A 354 -2.42 -10.69 -13.70
N ASN A 355 -3.23 -11.33 -12.86
CA ASN A 355 -4.46 -11.99 -13.30
C ASN A 355 -5.41 -11.04 -14.06
N ALA A 356 -5.56 -9.81 -13.54
CA ALA A 356 -6.35 -8.75 -14.13
C ALA A 356 -5.70 -8.16 -15.39
N ALA A 357 -4.36 -8.04 -15.43
CA ALA A 357 -3.61 -7.59 -16.60
C ALA A 357 -3.76 -8.56 -17.79
N ILE A 358 -3.63 -9.86 -17.54
CA ILE A 358 -3.83 -10.89 -18.55
C ILE A 358 -5.30 -10.94 -19.00
N TYR A 359 -6.26 -10.72 -18.09
CA TYR A 359 -7.67 -10.59 -18.48
C TYR A 359 -7.87 -9.41 -19.45
N ARG A 360 -7.30 -8.24 -19.17
CA ARG A 360 -7.36 -7.07 -20.06
C ARG A 360 -6.75 -7.37 -21.43
N THR A 361 -5.60 -8.02 -21.45
CA THR A 361 -4.94 -8.51 -22.69
C THR A 361 -5.87 -9.39 -23.51
N VAL A 362 -6.53 -10.36 -22.87
CA VAL A 362 -7.50 -11.23 -23.52
C VAL A 362 -8.68 -10.44 -24.09
N ILE A 363 -9.25 -9.50 -23.34
CA ILE A 363 -10.37 -8.68 -23.83
C ILE A 363 -9.96 -7.83 -25.04
N VAL A 364 -8.75 -7.29 -25.05
CA VAL A 364 -8.18 -6.56 -26.20
C VAL A 364 -8.03 -7.50 -27.40
N ARG A 365 -7.43 -8.68 -27.22
CA ARG A 365 -7.28 -9.68 -28.29
C ARG A 365 -8.62 -10.15 -28.86
N MET A 366 -9.62 -10.36 -28.01
CA MET A 366 -10.97 -10.74 -28.46
C MET A 366 -11.66 -9.69 -29.33
N ARG A 367 -11.19 -8.43 -29.32
CA ARG A 367 -11.76 -7.34 -30.11
C ARG A 367 -10.96 -7.04 -31.38
N PHE A 368 -9.64 -7.22 -31.33
CA PHE A 368 -8.75 -6.67 -32.34
C PHE A 368 -7.67 -7.63 -32.86
N HIS A 369 -7.59 -8.86 -32.34
CA HIS A 369 -6.59 -9.85 -32.77
C HIS A 369 -7.27 -10.98 -33.54
N GLU A 370 -7.09 -10.99 -34.86
CA GLU A 370 -7.80 -11.89 -35.78
C GLU A 370 -7.73 -13.37 -35.38
N PRO A 371 -6.56 -13.95 -35.02
CA PRO A 371 -6.50 -15.34 -34.57
C PRO A 371 -7.32 -15.61 -33.31
N THR A 372 -7.40 -14.64 -32.39
CA THR A 372 -8.23 -14.77 -31.18
C THR A 372 -9.71 -14.62 -31.49
N ILE A 373 -10.09 -13.74 -32.41
CA ILE A 373 -11.47 -13.59 -32.87
C ILE A 373 -11.95 -14.91 -33.49
N ALA A 374 -11.17 -15.49 -34.41
CA ALA A 374 -11.47 -16.79 -35.01
C ALA A 374 -11.58 -17.91 -33.96
N TYR A 375 -10.67 -17.94 -32.97
CA TYR A 375 -10.75 -18.89 -31.85
C TYR A 375 -12.04 -18.74 -31.04
N VAL A 376 -12.44 -17.50 -30.72
CA VAL A 376 -13.68 -17.23 -29.97
C VAL A 376 -14.90 -17.68 -30.77
N ALA A 377 -14.95 -17.37 -32.06
CA ALA A 377 -16.06 -17.78 -32.94
C ALA A 377 -16.19 -19.30 -32.97
N ARG A 378 -15.07 -20.02 -33.21
CA ARG A 378 -15.04 -21.48 -33.23
C ARG A 378 -15.50 -22.09 -31.90
N ARG A 379 -14.96 -21.64 -30.77
CA ARG A 379 -15.33 -22.19 -29.45
C ARG A 379 -16.77 -21.86 -29.04
N THR A 380 -17.31 -20.74 -29.51
CA THR A 380 -18.72 -20.39 -29.33
C THR A 380 -19.61 -21.34 -30.13
N ALA A 381 -19.25 -21.66 -31.38
CA ALA A 381 -19.95 -22.65 -32.20
C ALA A 381 -19.94 -24.06 -31.58
N GLU A 382 -18.88 -24.42 -30.85
CA GLU A 382 -18.78 -25.66 -30.06
C GLU A 382 -19.56 -25.63 -28.72
N GLY A 383 -20.37 -24.60 -28.47
CA GLY A 383 -21.22 -24.50 -27.28
C GLY A 383 -20.49 -24.09 -25.99
N ARG A 384 -19.25 -23.59 -26.05
CA ARG A 384 -18.53 -23.16 -24.84
C ARG A 384 -19.02 -21.80 -24.35
N SER A 385 -19.16 -21.67 -23.03
CA SER A 385 -19.50 -20.39 -22.41
C SER A 385 -18.35 -19.37 -22.60
N LYS A 386 -18.71 -18.08 -22.70
CA LYS A 386 -17.73 -16.98 -22.77
C LYS A 386 -16.71 -17.01 -21.62
N ARG A 387 -17.14 -17.43 -20.42
CA ARG A 387 -16.27 -17.57 -19.24
C ARG A 387 -15.21 -18.65 -19.45
N ASP A 388 -15.57 -19.77 -20.07
CA ASP A 388 -14.65 -20.87 -20.35
C ASP A 388 -13.67 -20.51 -21.46
N ILE A 389 -14.15 -19.84 -22.50
CA ILE A 389 -13.31 -19.30 -23.59
C ILE A 389 -12.26 -18.34 -23.00
N ILE A 390 -12.66 -17.38 -22.16
CA ILE A 390 -11.74 -16.45 -21.49
C ILE A 390 -10.72 -17.21 -20.63
N ARG A 391 -11.14 -18.26 -19.92
CA ARG A 391 -10.21 -19.07 -19.10
C ARG A 391 -9.15 -19.74 -19.97
N CYS A 392 -9.53 -20.31 -21.11
CA CYS A 392 -8.60 -20.89 -22.08
C CYS A 392 -7.63 -19.84 -22.64
N LEU A 393 -8.15 -18.68 -23.05
CA LEU A 393 -7.34 -17.59 -23.59
C LEU A 393 -6.34 -17.06 -22.55
N LYS A 394 -6.74 -16.88 -21.29
CA LYS A 394 -5.82 -16.46 -20.22
C LYS A 394 -4.71 -17.49 -20.01
N ARG A 395 -5.02 -18.79 -20.11
CA ARG A 395 -4.01 -19.84 -20.02
C ARG A 395 -3.04 -19.81 -21.21
N SER A 396 -3.57 -19.55 -22.41
CA SER A 396 -2.76 -19.39 -23.63
C SER A 396 -1.80 -18.21 -23.53
N VAL A 397 -2.27 -17.04 -23.11
CA VAL A 397 -1.43 -15.84 -22.94
C VAL A 397 -0.36 -16.08 -21.87
N ILE A 398 -0.68 -16.73 -20.75
CA ILE A 398 0.34 -17.04 -19.73
C ILE A 398 1.41 -18.00 -20.26
N ARG A 399 1.06 -18.97 -21.10
CA ARG A 399 2.04 -19.86 -21.73
C ARG A 399 2.99 -19.06 -22.62
N GLU A 400 2.44 -18.24 -23.51
CA GLU A 400 3.21 -17.35 -24.39
C GLU A 400 4.18 -16.48 -23.57
N VAL A 401 3.67 -15.78 -22.56
CA VAL A 401 4.47 -14.90 -21.71
C VAL A 401 5.55 -15.66 -20.93
N TYR A 402 5.28 -16.87 -20.44
CA TYR A 402 6.28 -17.69 -19.75
C TYR A 402 7.53 -17.91 -20.62
N HIS A 403 7.36 -18.14 -21.92
CA HIS A 403 8.48 -18.32 -22.84
C HIS A 403 9.20 -17.00 -23.13
N LEU A 404 8.48 -15.88 -23.21
CA LEU A 404 9.07 -14.58 -23.46
C LEU A 404 9.94 -14.10 -22.29
N VAL A 405 9.55 -14.39 -21.05
CA VAL A 405 10.29 -13.93 -19.86
C VAL A 405 11.49 -14.83 -19.54
N LYS A 406 11.53 -16.06 -20.08
CA LYS A 406 12.71 -16.93 -19.96
C LYS A 406 13.81 -16.62 -20.97
N ALA A 407 13.48 -15.94 -22.06
CA ALA A 407 14.40 -15.63 -23.13
C ALA A 407 14.94 -14.20 -22.95
N HIS A 408 16.07 -14.07 -22.25
CA HIS A 408 17.05 -13.02 -22.56
C HIS A 408 18.46 -13.61 -22.62
N PRO A 409 19.22 -13.31 -23.71
CA PRO A 409 20.62 -13.65 -23.82
C PRO A 409 21.40 -12.83 -22.79
N THR A 410 22.31 -13.50 -22.09
CA THR A 410 23.40 -12.85 -21.37
C THR A 410 23.98 -11.77 -22.28
N THR A 411 23.84 -10.50 -21.91
CA THR A 411 24.61 -9.43 -22.53
C THR A 411 26.05 -9.74 -22.17
N GLY A 412 26.79 -10.28 -23.15
CA GLY A 412 28.15 -10.76 -22.95
C GLY A 412 29.02 -9.66 -22.36
N GLU A 413 29.85 -10.07 -21.41
CA GLU A 413 31.03 -9.34 -21.00
C GLU A 413 31.77 -8.85 -22.25
N ILE A 414 32.03 -7.55 -22.34
CA ILE A 414 33.19 -7.07 -23.09
C ILE A 414 34.30 -6.97 -22.06
N GLY A 415 34.96 -8.11 -21.82
CA GLY A 415 36.31 -8.15 -21.27
C GLY A 415 37.29 -8.01 -22.42
N SER A 416 37.94 -6.84 -22.50
CA SER A 416 39.26 -6.64 -23.13
C SER A 416 40.05 -5.74 -22.21
#